data_AF-A0A538JYW4-F1
#
_entry.id   AF-A0A538JYW4-F1
#
_cell.length_a   1.000
_cell.length_b   1.000
_cell.length_c   1.000
_cell.angle_alpha   90.00
_cell.angle_beta   90.00
_cell.angle_gamma   90.00
#
_symmetry.space_group_name_H-M   'P 1'
#
loop_
_entity.id
_entity.type
_entity.pdbx_description
1 polymer ?
#
loop_
_entity_poly.entity_id
_entity_poly.type
_entity_poly.pdbx_seq_one_letter_code
_entity_poly.pdbx_strand_id
1 'polypeptide(L)'
;MRKRAILPAECAQACQQLSLRADRELSEFEIVLLEAHLAVCADCRAFEKGVAGFTTLLRAVPLEQPIVAFQLPRGRSRANALVASSLRAGSAAAALAIVALTGLATLHTALHRTPSGVPSANVGETRLVLDLHERQLQHLDSLGRTRKLVVPHGLAAAERDGRR
;
A
#
# COMPACT_ATOMS: atom_id res chain seq x y z
N MET A 1 8.90 9.20 36.61
CA MET A 1 8.81 8.71 35.22
C MET A 1 9.84 7.61 35.02
N ARG A 2 9.43 6.36 34.75
CA ARG A 2 10.39 5.29 34.46
C ARG A 2 11.04 5.58 33.09
N LYS A 3 12.37 5.75 33.06
CA LYS A 3 13.13 5.76 31.80
C LYS A 3 13.04 4.36 31.21
N ARG A 4 12.21 4.18 30.18
CA ARG A 4 12.22 2.94 29.38
C ARG A 4 13.55 2.92 28.63
N ALA A 5 14.25 1.79 28.71
CA ALA A 5 15.46 1.58 27.93
C ALA A 5 15.08 1.55 26.45
N ILE A 6 15.80 2.32 25.62
CA ILE A 6 15.62 2.32 24.18
C ILE A 6 16.37 1.12 23.62
N LEU A 7 15.67 0.28 22.87
CA LEU A 7 16.29 -0.90 22.25
C LEU A 7 16.95 -0.51 20.92
N PRO A 8 18.07 -1.15 20.53
CA PRO A 8 18.72 -0.86 19.23
C PRO A 8 17.79 -0.98 18.02
N ALA A 9 16.84 -1.92 18.07
CA ALA A 9 15.83 -2.10 17.02
C ALA A 9 14.87 -0.90 16.89
N GLU A 10 14.52 -0.25 18.01
CA GLU A 10 13.67 0.95 18.01
C GLU A 10 14.41 2.13 17.36
N CYS A 11 15.71 2.29 17.64
CA CYS A 11 16.54 3.28 16.96
C CYS A 11 16.66 3.01 15.45
N ALA A 12 16.87 1.74 15.06
CA ALA A 12 16.95 1.37 13.65
C ALA A 12 15.65 1.68 12.90
N GLN A 13 14.51 1.38 13.51
CA GLN A 13 13.20 1.74 12.98
C GLN A 13 13.01 3.26 12.87
N ALA A 14 13.41 4.02 13.90
CA ALA A 14 13.34 5.48 13.87
C ALA A 14 14.22 6.07 12.75
N CYS A 15 15.43 5.53 12.52
CA CYS A 15 16.28 5.94 11.40
C CYS A 15 15.62 5.67 10.03
N GLN A 16 14.97 4.51 9.86
CA GLN A 16 14.22 4.21 8.64
C GLN A 16 13.06 5.19 8.44
N GLN A 17 12.30 5.48 9.50
CA GLN A 17 11.22 6.47 9.45
C GLN A 17 11.74 7.87 9.16
N LEU A 18 12.92 8.27 9.67
CA LEU A 18 13.54 9.55 9.34
C LEU A 18 13.90 9.67 7.86
N SER A 19 14.33 8.56 7.22
CA SER A 19 14.53 8.52 5.76
C SER A 19 13.20 8.76 5.02
N LEU A 20 12.15 8.02 5.38
CA LEU A 20 10.83 8.19 4.76
C LEU A 20 10.25 9.58 5.00
N ARG A 21 10.49 10.21 6.16
CA ARG A 21 10.06 11.58 6.46
C ARG A 21 10.74 12.58 5.54
N ALA A 22 12.02 12.39 5.20
CA ALA A 22 12.74 13.22 4.25
C ALA A 22 12.10 13.20 2.85
N ASP A 23 11.48 12.09 2.48
CA ASP A 23 10.77 11.88 1.21
C ASP A 23 9.25 12.15 1.30
N ARG A 24 8.76 12.55 2.49
CA ARG A 24 7.34 12.81 2.78
C ARG A 24 6.45 11.57 2.61
N GLU A 25 6.99 10.39 2.90
CA GLU A 25 6.30 9.11 2.77
C GLU A 25 5.82 8.52 4.11
N LEU A 26 5.91 9.29 5.20
CA LEU A 26 5.41 8.86 6.50
C LEU A 26 3.89 9.03 6.61
N SER A 27 3.21 8.03 7.19
CA SER A 27 1.84 8.20 7.66
C SER A 27 1.76 9.02 8.95
N GLU A 28 0.61 9.64 9.22
CA GLU A 28 0.37 10.41 10.46
C GLU A 28 0.64 9.61 11.74
N PHE A 29 0.29 8.32 11.74
CA PHE A 29 0.55 7.44 12.88
C PHE A 29 2.05 7.25 13.12
N GLU A 30 2.82 7.03 12.04
CA GLU A 30 4.27 6.89 12.12
C GLU A 30 4.94 8.19 12.54
N ILE A 31 4.38 9.35 12.19
CA ILE A 31 4.89 10.67 12.63
C ILE A 31 4.82 10.74 14.15
N VAL A 32 3.67 10.41 14.73
CA VAL A 32 3.48 10.45 16.19
C VAL A 32 4.42 9.47 16.90
N LEU A 33 4.59 8.25 16.36
CA LEU A 33 5.51 7.27 16.93
C LEU A 33 6.97 7.75 16.88
N LEU A 34 7.38 8.30 15.73
CA LEU A 34 8.73 8.83 15.55
C LEU A 34 8.99 10.00 16.50
N GLU A 35 8.04 10.92 16.64
CA GLU A 35 8.16 12.07 17.55
C GLU A 35 8.25 11.65 19.02
N ALA A 36 7.50 10.62 19.42
CA ALA A 36 7.61 10.04 20.76
C ALA A 36 9.01 9.45 21.01
N HIS A 37 9.61 8.78 20.03
CA HIS A 37 10.98 8.27 20.13
C HIS A 37 12.00 9.42 20.17
N LEU A 38 11.86 10.42 19.30
CA LEU A 38 12.73 11.59 19.24
C LEU A 38 12.67 12.43 20.53
N ALA A 39 11.56 12.41 21.28
CA ALA A 39 11.49 13.09 22.58
C ALA A 39 12.47 12.50 23.60
N VAL A 40 12.82 11.22 23.50
CA VAL A 40 13.62 10.49 24.50
C VAL A 40 15.02 10.10 24.01
N CYS A 41 15.24 9.94 22.70
CA CYS A 41 16.50 9.51 22.12
C CYS A 41 17.34 10.67 21.59
N ALA A 42 18.50 10.95 22.20
CA ALA A 42 19.39 12.02 21.75
C ALA A 42 20.10 11.69 20.42
N ASP A 43 20.47 10.43 20.22
CA ASP A 43 21.20 9.98 19.03
C ASP A 43 20.32 10.09 17.78
N CYS A 44 19.05 9.67 17.86
CA CYS A 44 18.10 9.80 16.75
C CYS A 44 17.76 11.28 16.45
N ARG A 45 17.76 12.18 17.45
CA ARG A 45 17.65 13.63 17.19
C ARG A 45 18.87 14.20 16.47
N ALA A 46 20.07 13.72 16.80
CA ALA A 46 21.28 14.12 16.09
C ALA A 46 21.25 13.62 14.63
N PHE A 47 20.81 12.37 14.44
CA PHE A 47 20.62 11.78 13.11
C PHE A 47 19.58 12.53 12.28
N GLU A 48 18.42 12.87 12.85
CA GLU A 48 17.37 13.67 12.19
C GLU A 48 17.94 14.99 11.63
N LYS A 49 18.66 15.75 12.47
CA LYS A 49 19.29 17.02 12.04
C LYS A 49 20.28 16.80 10.90
N GLY A 50 21.08 15.73 10.98
CA GLY A 50 22.04 15.37 9.95
C GLY A 50 21.38 15.05 8.60
N VAL A 51 20.39 14.16 8.60
CA VAL A 51 19.66 13.76 7.38
C VAL A 51 18.87 14.93 6.80
N ALA A 52 18.14 15.69 7.62
CA ALA A 52 17.36 16.85 7.16
C ALA A 52 18.27 17.94 6.58
N GLY A 53 19.40 18.23 7.23
CA GLY A 53 20.39 19.20 6.74
C GLY A 53 21.03 18.74 5.42
N PHE A 54 21.52 17.51 5.37
CA PHE A 54 22.16 16.95 4.17
C PHE A 54 21.21 16.90 2.98
N THR A 55 19.99 16.41 3.17
CA THR A 55 18.96 16.34 2.11
C THR A 55 18.54 17.73 1.62
N THR A 56 18.45 18.72 2.52
CA THR A 56 18.17 20.10 2.14
C THR A 56 19.28 20.68 1.27
N LEU A 57 20.55 20.49 1.67
CA LEU A 57 21.69 20.94 0.89
C LEU A 57 21.73 20.29 -0.49
N LEU A 58 21.56 18.97 -0.55
CA LEU A 58 21.58 18.22 -1.81
C LEU A 58 20.47 18.67 -2.76
N ARG A 59 19.25 18.91 -2.25
CA ARG A 59 18.11 19.38 -3.05
C ARG A 59 18.21 20.84 -3.49
N ALA A 60 19.05 21.63 -2.83
CA ALA A 60 19.31 23.02 -3.20
C ALA A 60 20.35 23.16 -4.32
N VAL A 61 21.11 22.11 -4.62
CA VAL A 61 22.09 22.11 -5.72
C VAL A 61 21.35 22.20 -7.06
N PRO A 62 21.81 23.04 -8.00
CA PRO A 62 21.27 23.05 -9.36
C PRO A 62 21.33 21.65 -9.98
N LEU A 63 20.25 21.24 -10.65
CA LEU A 63 20.21 19.94 -11.32
C LEU A 63 21.26 19.90 -12.44
N GLU A 64 22.12 18.88 -12.39
CA GLU A 64 23.05 18.62 -13.49
C GLU A 64 22.30 18.16 -14.73
N GLN A 65 22.73 18.64 -15.90
CA GLN A 65 22.21 18.14 -17.15
C GLN A 65 22.86 16.79 -17.47
N PRO A 66 22.08 15.71 -17.63
CA PRO A 66 22.64 14.42 -17.98
C PRO A 66 23.26 14.47 -19.38
N ILE A 67 24.49 13.95 -19.51
CA ILE A 67 25.23 13.88 -20.78
C ILE A 67 24.54 12.89 -21.75
N VAL A 68 23.81 11.92 -21.20
CA VAL A 68 23.09 10.90 -21.97
C VAL A 68 21.60 11.23 -21.97
N ALA A 69 21.01 11.23 -23.16
CA ALA A 69 19.57 11.38 -23.31
C ALA A 69 18.83 10.18 -22.69
N PHE A 70 18.18 10.39 -21.54
CA PHE A 70 17.30 9.39 -20.95
C PHE A 70 15.91 9.47 -21.62
N GLN A 71 15.56 8.45 -22.40
CA GLN A 71 14.21 8.31 -22.92
C GLN A 71 13.35 7.57 -21.90
N LEU A 72 12.39 8.27 -21.30
CA LEU A 72 11.33 7.64 -20.52
C LEU A 72 10.60 6.61 -21.42
N PRO A 73 10.41 5.36 -20.97
CA PRO A 73 9.57 4.42 -21.67
C PRO A 73 8.20 5.07 -21.91
N ARG A 74 7.81 5.23 -23.17
CA ARG A 74 6.48 5.73 -23.52
C ARG A 74 5.47 4.70 -23.04
N GLY A 75 4.92 4.92 -21.84
CA GLY A 75 3.99 4.00 -21.22
C GLY A 75 2.79 3.75 -22.12
N ARG A 76 2.32 2.50 -22.14
CA ARG A 76 1.03 2.03 -22.71
C ARG A 76 -0.21 2.72 -22.12
N SER A 77 -0.04 3.85 -21.45
CA SER A 77 -1.03 4.58 -20.66
C SER A 77 -2.24 5.00 -21.49
N ARG A 78 -2.08 5.32 -22.78
CA ARG A 78 -3.23 5.69 -23.62
C ARG A 78 -4.11 4.47 -23.94
N ALA A 79 -3.51 3.34 -24.28
CA ALA A 79 -4.24 2.10 -24.53
C ALA A 79 -4.92 1.57 -23.25
N ASN A 80 -4.21 1.57 -22.12
CA ASN A 80 -4.79 1.12 -20.85
C ASN A 80 -5.84 2.10 -20.29
N ALA A 81 -5.72 3.41 -20.51
CA ALA A 81 -6.75 4.37 -20.13
C ALA A 81 -8.05 4.17 -20.92
N LEU A 82 -7.95 3.87 -22.22
CA LEU A 82 -9.11 3.57 -23.06
C LEU A 82 -9.79 2.26 -22.62
N VAL A 83 -9.02 1.21 -22.34
CA VAL A 83 -9.58 -0.07 -21.82
C VAL A 83 -10.16 0.10 -20.40
N ALA A 84 -9.56 0.91 -19.54
CA ALA A 84 -10.11 1.20 -18.22
C ALA A 84 -11.42 2.01 -18.29
N SER A 85 -11.59 2.87 -19.30
CA SER A 85 -12.83 3.61 -19.50
C SER A 85 -13.98 2.74 -20.00
N SER A 86 -13.70 1.75 -20.86
CA SER A 86 -14.74 0.83 -21.36
C SER A 86 -15.24 -0.13 -20.27
N LEU A 87 -14.38 -0.53 -19.33
CA LEU A 87 -14.76 -1.37 -18.19
C LEU A 87 -15.66 -0.65 -17.17
N ARG A 88 -15.53 0.67 -17.00
CA ARG A 88 -16.40 1.46 -16.09
C ARG A 88 -17.84 1.60 -16.58
N ALA A 89 -18.05 1.56 -17.90
CA ALA A 89 -19.41 1.61 -18.47
C ALA A 89 -20.21 0.33 -18.19
N GLY A 90 -19.55 -0.82 -18.05
CA GLY A 90 -20.22 -2.09 -17.76
C GLY A 90 -20.65 -2.28 -16.30
N SER A 91 -19.94 -1.67 -15.34
CA SER A 91 -20.18 -1.91 -13.91
C SER A 91 -21.41 -1.22 -13.33
N ALA A 92 -21.90 -0.15 -13.95
CA ALA A 92 -23.10 0.57 -13.46
C ALA A 92 -24.40 -0.25 -13.64
N ALA A 93 -24.51 -1.04 -14.72
CA ALA A 93 -25.69 -1.85 -14.99
C ALA A 93 -25.80 -3.06 -14.02
N ALA A 94 -24.67 -3.66 -13.64
CA ALA A 94 -24.63 -4.82 -12.75
C ALA A 94 -25.02 -4.46 -11.30
N ALA A 95 -24.61 -3.30 -10.80
CA ALA A 95 -24.97 -2.85 -9.45
C ALA A 95 -26.48 -2.60 -9.30
N LEU A 96 -27.13 -2.03 -10.33
CA LEU A 96 -28.58 -1.80 -10.32
C LEU A 96 -29.37 -3.12 -10.36
N ALA A 97 -28.90 -4.12 -11.11
CA ALA A 97 -29.53 -5.43 -11.17
C ALA A 97 -29.48 -6.17 -9.80
N ILE A 98 -28.36 -6.08 -9.09
CA ILE A 98 -28.21 -6.71 -7.76
C ILE A 98 -29.16 -6.05 -6.74
N VAL A 99 -29.23 -4.72 -6.70
CA VAL A 99 -30.12 -3.99 -5.79
C VAL A 99 -31.60 -4.31 -6.05
N ALA A 100 -32.00 -4.42 -7.31
CA ALA A 100 -33.37 -4.77 -7.69
C ALA A 100 -33.74 -6.20 -7.24
N LEU A 101 -32.82 -7.16 -7.38
CA LEU A 101 -33.04 -8.55 -6.98
C LEU A 101 -33.07 -8.72 -5.45
N THR A 102 -32.19 -8.02 -4.71
CA THR A 102 -32.20 -8.08 -3.24
C THR A 102 -33.41 -7.38 -2.64
N GLY A 103 -33.83 -6.24 -3.20
CA GLY A 103 -34.98 -5.47 -2.70
C GLY A 103 -36.30 -6.24 -2.76
N LEU A 104 -36.51 -6.99 -3.85
CA LEU A 104 -37.71 -7.82 -4.02
C LEU A 104 -37.74 -9.02 -3.05
N ALA A 105 -36.58 -9.64 -2.80
CA ALA A 105 -36.46 -10.75 -1.85
C ALA A 105 -36.69 -10.31 -0.40
N THR A 106 -36.22 -9.10 -0.02
CA THR A 106 -36.47 -8.55 1.33
C THR A 106 -37.92 -8.17 1.57
N LEU A 107 -38.64 -7.69 0.55
CA LEU A 107 -40.07 -7.39 0.68
C LEU A 107 -40.91 -8.66 0.83
N HIS A 108 -40.60 -9.70 0.05
CA HIS A 108 -41.34 -10.96 0.11
C HIS A 108 -41.14 -11.70 1.45
N THR A 109 -39.94 -11.65 2.02
CA THR A 109 -39.63 -12.22 3.34
C THR A 109 -40.19 -11.39 4.50
N ALA A 110 -40.31 -10.06 4.35
CA ALA A 110 -40.95 -9.20 5.36
C ALA A 110 -42.47 -9.44 5.47
N LEU A 111 -43.16 -9.78 4.37
CA LEU A 111 -44.58 -10.09 4.40
C LEU A 111 -44.89 -11.48 5.01
N HIS A 112 -43.92 -12.39 5.09
CA HIS A 112 -44.11 -13.75 5.59
C HIS A 112 -43.59 -14.02 7.01
N ARG A 113 -43.00 -13.03 7.70
CA ARG A 113 -42.37 -13.25 9.01
C ARG A 113 -43.21 -12.72 10.17
N THR A 114 -43.79 -13.63 10.94
CA THR A 114 -44.26 -13.35 12.31
C THR A 114 -43.06 -13.14 13.25
N PRO A 115 -43.16 -12.24 14.26
CA PRO A 115 -42.00 -11.81 15.02
C PRO A 115 -41.69 -12.81 16.14
N SER A 116 -40.52 -13.44 16.09
CA SER A 116 -39.90 -14.04 17.28
C SER A 116 -38.38 -14.15 17.13
N GLY A 117 -37.65 -13.60 18.11
CA GLY A 117 -36.31 -14.05 18.51
C GLY A 117 -35.10 -13.39 17.84
N VAL A 118 -34.39 -12.58 18.63
CA VAL A 118 -32.95 -12.19 18.66
C VAL A 118 -32.04 -12.67 17.51
N PRO A 119 -31.19 -11.80 16.90
CA PRO A 119 -30.28 -12.19 15.82
C PRO A 119 -29.16 -13.10 16.34
N SER A 120 -29.28 -14.39 16.08
CA SER A 120 -28.15 -15.33 16.17
C SER A 120 -27.21 -15.05 15.00
N ALA A 121 -25.98 -14.65 15.30
CA ALA A 121 -24.92 -14.52 14.29
C ALA A 121 -24.71 -15.88 13.61
N ASN A 122 -25.09 -15.98 12.34
CA ASN A 122 -25.03 -17.23 11.59
C ASN A 122 -23.58 -17.53 11.21
N VAL A 123 -22.91 -18.36 12.03
CA VAL A 123 -21.51 -18.80 11.87
C VAL A 123 -21.25 -19.42 10.48
N GLY A 124 -22.28 -19.94 9.81
CA GLY A 124 -22.18 -20.47 8.45
C GLY A 124 -21.95 -19.37 7.41
N GLU A 125 -22.58 -18.22 7.56
CA GLU A 125 -22.43 -17.08 6.65
C GLU A 125 -21.05 -16.42 6.80
N THR A 126 -20.54 -16.33 8.03
CA THR A 126 -19.18 -15.82 8.30
C THR A 126 -18.11 -16.74 7.69
N ARG A 127 -18.30 -18.07 7.74
CA ARG A 127 -17.42 -19.04 7.08
C ARG A 127 -17.41 -18.90 5.56
N LEU A 128 -18.57 -18.68 4.93
CA LEU A 128 -18.65 -18.47 3.49
C LEU A 128 -17.90 -17.21 3.03
N VAL A 129 -17.97 -16.13 3.81
CA VAL A 129 -17.23 -14.90 3.51
C VAL A 129 -15.72 -15.10 3.67
N LEU A 130 -15.29 -15.82 4.70
CA LEU A 130 -13.89 -16.19 4.92
C LEU A 130 -13.35 -17.08 3.77
N ASP A 131 -14.10 -18.10 3.36
CA ASP A 131 -13.71 -19.00 2.26
C ASP A 131 -13.62 -18.25 0.92
N LEU A 132 -14.53 -17.28 0.69
CA LEU A 132 -14.48 -16.44 -0.50
C LEU A 132 -13.25 -15.52 -0.49
N HIS A 133 -12.93 -14.93 0.66
CA HIS A 133 -11.77 -14.07 0.83
C HIS A 133 -10.46 -14.84 0.64
N GLU A 134 -10.36 -16.06 1.16
CA GLU A 134 -9.21 -16.94 0.95
C GLU A 134 -8.99 -17.26 -0.53
N ARG A 135 -10.04 -17.55 -1.29
CA ARG A 135 -9.95 -17.76 -2.74
C ARG A 135 -9.51 -16.52 -3.49
N GLN A 136 -9.96 -15.33 -3.07
CA GLN A 136 -9.53 -14.07 -3.67
C GLN A 136 -8.03 -13.80 -3.44
N LEU A 137 -7.53 -14.08 -2.24
CA LEU A 137 -6.10 -13.95 -1.93
C LEU A 137 -5.24 -14.92 -2.75
N GLN A 138 -5.66 -16.19 -2.84
CA GLN A 138 -4.98 -17.19 -3.67
C GLN A 138 -4.95 -16.80 -5.16
N HIS A 139 -6.02 -16.17 -5.65
CA HIS A 139 -6.09 -15.68 -7.02
C HIS A 139 -5.09 -14.53 -7.25
N LEU A 140 -4.94 -13.60 -6.30
CA LEU A 140 -3.96 -12.51 -6.40
C LEU A 140 -2.51 -13.02 -6.39
N ASP A 141 -2.19 -14.01 -5.55
CA ASP A 141 -0.86 -14.64 -5.53
C ASP A 141 -0.53 -15.34 -6.86
N SER A 142 -1.53 -15.95 -7.51
CA SER A 142 -1.35 -16.59 -8.81
C SER A 142 -1.01 -15.58 -9.93
N LEU A 143 -1.56 -14.36 -9.85
CA LEU A 143 -1.25 -13.25 -10.77
C LEU A 143 0.16 -12.69 -10.50
N GLY A 144 0.61 -12.69 -9.25
CA GLY A 144 2.00 -12.36 -8.91
C GLY A 144 2.99 -13.38 -9.46
N ARG A 145 2.66 -14.68 -9.41
CA ARG A 145 3.50 -15.78 -9.90
C ARG A 145 3.64 -15.85 -11.41
N THR A 146 2.61 -15.46 -12.16
CA THR A 146 2.62 -15.43 -13.63
C THR A 146 3.40 -14.25 -14.19
N ARG A 147 3.58 -13.18 -13.40
CA ARG A 147 4.42 -12.05 -13.75
C ARG A 147 5.89 -12.40 -13.49
N LYS A 148 6.48 -13.22 -14.37
CA LYS A 148 7.93 -13.38 -14.45
C LYS A 148 8.53 -11.98 -14.56
N LEU A 149 9.15 -11.48 -13.49
CA LEU A 149 9.92 -10.24 -13.53
C LEU A 149 11.01 -10.47 -14.57
N VAL A 150 10.77 -10.00 -15.79
CA VAL A 150 11.82 -9.95 -16.81
C VAL A 150 12.74 -8.83 -16.34
N VAL A 151 13.74 -9.20 -15.56
CA VAL A 151 14.85 -8.31 -15.22
C VAL A 151 15.44 -7.87 -16.56
N PRO A 152 15.42 -6.56 -16.90
CA PRO A 152 16.01 -6.07 -18.13
C PRO A 152 17.47 -6.52 -18.18
N HIS A 153 17.94 -7.05 -19.32
CA HIS A 153 19.28 -7.64 -19.45
C HIS A 153 20.43 -6.73 -18.99
N GLY A 154 20.23 -5.41 -18.92
CA GLY A 154 21.20 -4.45 -18.39
C GLY A 154 21.45 -4.53 -16.87
N LEU A 155 20.48 -4.97 -16.05
CA LEU A 155 20.66 -5.08 -14.59
C LEU A 155 21.49 -6.31 -14.19
N ALA A 156 21.42 -7.39 -14.95
CA ALA A 156 22.19 -8.62 -14.68
C ALA A 156 23.70 -8.48 -14.94
N ALA A 157 24.11 -7.43 -15.66
CA ALA A 157 25.52 -7.10 -15.88
C ALA A 157 26.09 -6.31 -14.68
N ALA A 158 25.32 -5.36 -14.13
CA ALA A 158 25.73 -4.56 -12.97
C ALA A 158 25.92 -5.41 -11.69
N GLU A 159 25.13 -6.47 -11.53
CA GLU A 159 25.23 -7.37 -10.37
C GLU A 159 26.51 -8.24 -10.36
N ARG A 160 27.17 -8.41 -11.51
CA ARG A 160 28.42 -9.18 -11.62
C ARG A 160 29.66 -8.37 -11.26
N ASP A 161 29.62 -7.05 -11.43
CA ASP A 161 30.75 -6.17 -11.10
C ASP A 161 30.78 -5.78 -9.62
N GLY A 162 29.64 -5.77 -8.93
CA GLY A 162 29.58 -5.47 -7.49
C GLY A 162 30.04 -6.60 -6.55
N ARG A 163 30.53 -7.73 -7.09
CA ARG A 163 30.91 -8.92 -6.32
C ARG A 163 32.40 -9.29 -6.47
N ARG A 164 33.25 -8.32 -6.83
CA ARG A 164 34.72 -8.44 -6.84
C ARG A 164 35.34 -7.48 -5.84
#